data_AF-A0A8X6GQY8-F1
#
_entry.id   AF-A0A8X6GQY8-F1
#
_cell.length_a   1.000
_cell.length_b   1.000
_cell.length_c   1.000
_cell.angle_alpha   90.00
_cell.angle_beta   90.00
_cell.angle_gamma   90.00
#
_symmetry.space_group_name_H-M   'P 1'
#
loop_
_entity.id
_entity.type
_entity.pdbx_description
1 polymer ?
#
loop_
_entity_poly.entity_id
_entity_poly.type
_entity_poly.pdbx_seq_one_letter_code
_entity_poly.pdbx_strand_id
1 'polypeptide(L)'
;MAPRKLSELTVLSRRKSRLLGQITRIKNCLENVDSPLNQAGLKNKFASLSEIKVKIDVLRDESYSVLSHEELPNFESSLDKMVEDAGNLEASLNTLLEPSNVNTSELSDKNNFTNCNVKLPSINLPEFLGQYIDWLEFKSHNSYH
;
A
#
# COMPACT_ATOMS: atom_id res chain seq x y z
N MET A 1 35.26 -30.86 1.88
CA MET A 1 34.74 -29.98 0.81
C MET A 1 33.38 -29.43 1.26
N ALA A 2 33.36 -28.32 2.01
CA ALA A 2 32.14 -27.67 2.54
C ALA A 2 32.27 -26.15 2.91
N PRO A 3 33.01 -25.27 2.20
CA PRO A 3 33.01 -23.83 2.54
C PRO A 3 32.05 -22.92 1.73
N ARG A 4 31.51 -23.36 0.56
CA ARG A 4 30.78 -22.45 -0.35
C ARG A 4 29.39 -22.01 0.13
N LYS A 5 28.61 -22.91 0.75
CA LYS A 5 27.23 -22.59 1.18
C LYS A 5 27.16 -21.51 2.26
N LEU A 6 28.08 -21.52 3.23
CA LEU A 6 28.12 -20.53 4.31
C LEU A 6 28.44 -19.11 3.81
N SER A 7 29.31 -18.98 2.79
CA SER A 7 29.60 -17.67 2.20
C SER A 7 28.40 -17.10 1.46
N GLU A 8 27.65 -17.92 0.73
CA GLU A 8 26.49 -17.49 -0.06
C GLU A 8 25.32 -17.05 0.84
N LEU A 9 25.04 -17.81 1.91
CA LEU A 9 24.04 -17.45 2.91
C LEU A 9 24.35 -16.12 3.61
N THR A 10 25.63 -15.89 3.92
CA THR A 10 26.08 -14.64 4.54
C THR A 10 25.89 -13.45 3.59
N VAL A 11 26.16 -13.64 2.30
CA VAL A 11 25.95 -12.61 1.27
C VAL A 11 24.46 -12.28 1.14
N LEU A 12 23.58 -13.28 1.07
CA LEU A 12 22.12 -13.07 1.03
C LEU A 12 21.62 -12.31 2.26
N SER A 13 22.03 -12.75 3.44
CA SER A 13 21.61 -12.12 4.71
C SER A 13 22.07 -10.66 4.79
N ARG A 14 23.32 -10.39 4.38
CA ARG A 14 23.85 -9.02 4.34
C ARG A 14 23.12 -8.13 3.33
N ARG A 15 22.77 -8.66 2.15
CA ARG A 15 21.96 -7.95 1.16
C ARG A 15 20.57 -7.64 1.72
N LYS A 16 19.91 -8.60 2.36
CA LYS A 16 18.62 -8.39 3.04
C LYS A 16 18.71 -7.26 4.06
N SER A 17 19.67 -7.33 4.98
CA SER A 17 19.86 -6.29 6.01
C SER A 17 20.15 -4.91 5.42
N ARG A 18 20.88 -4.84 4.30
CA ARG A 18 21.14 -3.58 3.59
C ARG A 18 19.85 -2.97 3.03
N LEU A 19 19.01 -3.77 2.39
CA LEU A 19 17.72 -3.31 1.85
C LEU A 19 16.79 -2.87 2.97
N LEU A 20 16.71 -3.65 4.06
CA LEU A 20 15.95 -3.27 5.27
C LEU A 20 16.42 -1.91 5.81
N GLY A 21 17.73 -1.72 5.94
CA GLY A 21 18.30 -0.44 6.39
C GLY A 21 17.99 0.73 5.45
N GLN A 22 17.81 0.50 4.15
CA GLN A 22 17.35 1.54 3.23
C GLN A 22 15.89 1.91 3.47
N ILE A 23 15.01 0.92 3.63
CA ILE A 23 13.59 1.12 3.97
C ILE A 23 13.47 1.90 5.28
N THR A 24 14.19 1.50 6.33
CA THR A 24 14.18 2.17 7.63
C THR A 24 14.63 3.63 7.53
N ARG A 25 15.65 3.95 6.72
CA ARG A 25 16.07 5.33 6.50
C ARG A 25 15.01 6.18 5.81
N ILE A 26 14.29 5.62 4.84
CA ILE A 26 13.19 6.30 4.16
C ILE A 26 12.05 6.55 5.16
N LYS A 27 11.69 5.54 5.95
CA LYS A 27 10.70 5.67 7.04
C LYS A 27 11.06 6.78 8.01
N ASN A 28 12.28 6.75 8.55
CA ASN A 28 12.75 7.77 9.50
C ASN A 28 12.77 9.18 8.88
N CYS A 29 13.03 9.29 7.58
CA CYS A 29 12.99 10.56 6.85
C CYS A 29 11.57 11.10 6.69
N LEU A 30 10.56 10.23 6.66
CA LEU A 30 9.15 10.62 6.62
C LEU A 30 8.60 10.95 8.01
N GLU A 31 9.06 10.24 9.04
CA GLU A 31 8.59 10.41 10.42
C GLU A 31 9.27 11.60 11.13
N ASN A 32 10.56 11.83 10.90
CA ASN A 32 11.33 12.91 11.52
C ASN A 32 11.44 14.09 10.54
N VAL A 33 10.40 14.90 10.46
CA VAL A 33 10.35 16.08 9.59
C VAL A 33 10.85 17.30 10.36
N ASP A 34 12.16 17.45 10.52
CA ASP A 34 12.76 18.75 10.91
C ASP A 34 12.69 19.76 9.74
N SER A 35 12.45 19.29 8.51
CA SER A 35 12.12 20.11 7.35
C SER A 35 11.32 19.29 6.31
N PRO A 36 10.19 19.79 5.81
CA PRO A 36 9.38 19.07 4.82
C PRO A 36 10.19 18.83 3.55
N LEU A 37 10.22 17.58 3.09
CA LEU A 37 10.80 17.22 1.79
C LEU A 37 10.08 18.00 0.68
N ASN A 38 10.84 18.64 -0.19
CA ASN A 38 10.29 19.22 -1.40
C ASN A 38 9.78 18.12 -2.36
N GLN A 39 8.98 18.51 -3.35
CA GLN A 39 8.36 17.57 -4.30
C GLN A 39 9.39 16.68 -5.03
N ALA A 40 10.55 17.23 -5.38
CA ALA A 40 11.63 16.45 -6.00
C ALA A 40 12.20 15.39 -5.04
N GLY A 41 12.37 15.75 -3.76
CA GLY A 41 12.81 14.84 -2.71
C GLY A 41 11.83 13.69 -2.49
N LEU A 42 10.52 13.98 -2.46
CA LEU A 42 9.47 12.97 -2.36
C LEU A 42 9.48 12.01 -3.56
N LYS A 43 9.54 12.53 -4.79
CA LYS A 43 9.64 11.71 -6.02
C LYS A 43 10.89 10.81 -6.03
N ASN A 44 12.03 11.33 -5.59
CA ASN A 44 13.26 10.54 -5.49
C ASN A 44 13.14 9.41 -4.47
N LYS A 45 12.47 9.65 -3.33
CA LYS A 45 12.22 8.63 -2.31
C LYS A 45 11.27 7.55 -2.82
N PHE A 46 10.24 7.94 -3.57
CA PHE A 46 9.33 7.02 -4.24
C PHE A 46 10.07 6.11 -5.22
N ALA A 47 10.86 6.69 -6.14
CA ALA A 47 11.67 5.93 -7.09
C ALA A 47 12.64 4.97 -6.37
N SER A 48 13.21 5.40 -5.24
CA SER A 48 14.09 4.56 -4.43
C SER A 48 13.35 3.35 -3.84
N LEU A 49 12.11 3.50 -3.37
CA LEU A 49 11.30 2.38 -2.86
C LEU A 49 10.97 1.38 -3.97
N SER A 50 10.60 1.86 -5.14
CA SER A 50 10.34 1.00 -6.29
C SER A 50 11.59 0.20 -6.69
N GLU A 51 12.77 0.82 -6.70
CA GLU A 51 14.04 0.13 -6.95
C GLU A 51 14.36 -0.90 -5.85
N ILE A 52 14.06 -0.59 -4.59
CA ILE A 52 14.23 -1.53 -3.46
C ILE A 52 13.35 -2.76 -3.64
N LYS A 53 12.08 -2.60 -4.03
CA LYS A 53 11.15 -3.73 -4.25
C LYS A 53 11.65 -4.66 -5.34
N VAL A 54 12.13 -4.12 -6.47
CA VAL A 54 12.76 -4.93 -7.53
C VAL A 54 13.98 -5.69 -7.01
N LYS A 55 14.81 -5.08 -6.16
CA LYS A 55 15.96 -5.76 -5.54
C LYS A 55 15.55 -6.83 -4.54
N ILE A 56 14.39 -6.69 -3.87
CA ILE A 56 13.83 -7.72 -2.98
C ILE A 56 13.38 -8.92 -3.81
N ASP A 57 12.71 -8.71 -4.95
CA ASP A 57 12.28 -9.81 -5.82
C ASP A 57 13.48 -10.59 -6.37
N VAL A 58 14.53 -9.89 -6.83
CA VAL A 58 15.78 -10.55 -7.24
C VAL A 58 16.40 -11.34 -6.08
N LEU A 59 16.38 -10.80 -4.86
CA LEU A 59 16.91 -11.49 -3.68
C LEU A 59 16.08 -12.72 -3.31
N ARG A 60 14.75 -12.69 -3.53
CA ARG A 60 13.85 -13.83 -3.35
C ARG A 60 14.23 -14.93 -4.34
N ASP A 61 14.38 -14.61 -5.61
CA ASP A 61 14.73 -15.58 -6.65
C ASP A 61 16.09 -16.26 -6.37
N GLU A 62 17.10 -15.47 -5.98
CA GLU A 62 18.40 -16.01 -5.59
C GLU A 62 18.30 -16.95 -4.38
N SER A 63 17.41 -16.66 -3.42
CA SER A 63 17.28 -17.43 -2.18
C SER A 63 16.84 -18.87 -2.40
N TYR A 64 16.03 -19.15 -3.44
CA TYR A 64 15.60 -20.51 -3.79
C TYR A 64 16.76 -21.45 -4.15
N SER A 65 17.86 -20.89 -4.66
CA SER A 65 19.05 -21.67 -5.05
C SER A 65 20.04 -21.89 -3.91
N VAL A 66 19.94 -21.10 -2.83
CA VAL A 66 20.94 -21.06 -1.75
C VAL A 66 20.39 -21.65 -0.44
N LEU A 67 19.15 -21.33 -0.09
CA LEU A 67 18.55 -21.73 1.18
C LEU A 67 18.05 -23.17 1.16
N SER A 68 18.08 -23.81 2.32
CA SER A 68 17.38 -25.08 2.51
C SER A 68 15.87 -24.88 2.60
N HIS A 69 15.12 -25.96 2.38
CA HIS A 69 13.65 -25.94 2.48
C HIS A 69 13.14 -25.50 3.87
N GLU A 70 13.93 -25.72 4.93
CA GLU A 70 13.59 -25.34 6.30
C GLU A 70 13.85 -23.85 6.58
N GLU A 71 14.87 -23.25 5.95
CA GLU A 71 15.24 -21.84 6.14
C GLU A 71 14.41 -20.89 5.26
N LEU A 72 13.98 -21.37 4.09
CA LEU A 72 13.31 -20.58 3.08
C LEU A 72 12.03 -19.88 3.57
N PRO A 73 11.09 -20.54 4.30
CA PRO A 73 9.84 -19.89 4.71
C PRO A 73 10.06 -18.68 5.63
N ASN A 74 11.01 -18.79 6.56
CA ASN A 74 11.35 -17.68 7.46
C ASN A 74 12.00 -16.52 6.70
N PHE A 75 12.81 -16.84 5.68
CA PHE A 75 13.43 -15.82 4.85
C PHE A 75 12.39 -15.11 3.97
N GLU A 76 11.49 -15.86 3.32
CA GLU A 76 10.40 -15.33 2.50
C GLU A 76 9.47 -14.43 3.31
N SER A 77 9.01 -14.89 4.47
CA SER A 77 8.17 -14.08 5.37
C SER A 77 8.85 -12.76 5.75
N SER A 78 10.17 -12.79 5.96
CA SER A 78 10.94 -11.57 6.21
C SER A 78 11.02 -10.64 4.98
N LEU A 79 11.03 -11.17 3.75
CA LEU A 79 10.98 -10.36 2.53
C LEU A 79 9.58 -9.79 2.30
N ASP A 80 8.54 -10.58 2.55
CA ASP A 80 7.13 -10.14 2.41
C ASP A 80 6.86 -8.94 3.30
N LYS A 81 7.30 -9.00 4.57
CA LYS A 81 7.21 -7.86 5.48
C LYS A 81 7.94 -6.62 4.96
N MET A 82 9.11 -6.79 4.35
CA MET A 82 9.85 -5.66 3.76
C MET A 82 9.11 -5.06 2.56
N VAL A 83 8.44 -5.88 1.74
CA VAL A 83 7.60 -5.41 0.62
C VAL A 83 6.38 -4.67 1.14
N GLU A 84 5.74 -5.19 2.18
CA GLU A 84 4.61 -4.53 2.86
C GLU A 84 5.02 -3.17 3.45
N ASP A 85 6.11 -3.13 4.21
CA ASP A 85 6.66 -1.89 4.77
C ASP A 85 6.98 -0.86 3.67
N ALA A 86 7.59 -1.31 2.56
CA ALA A 86 7.88 -0.45 1.42
C ALA A 86 6.59 0.06 0.74
N GLY A 87 5.57 -0.78 0.58
CA GLY A 87 4.27 -0.40 0.00
C GLY A 87 3.52 0.61 0.86
N ASN A 88 3.56 0.46 2.18
CA ASN A 88 2.97 1.42 3.13
C ASN A 88 3.66 2.80 3.03
N LEU A 89 4.97 2.81 2.85
CA LEU A 89 5.73 4.05 2.61
C LEU A 89 5.42 4.67 1.24
N GLU A 90 5.27 3.87 0.17
CA GLU A 90 4.84 4.34 -1.15
C GLU A 90 3.46 5.02 -1.09
N ALA A 91 2.50 4.40 -0.38
CA ALA A 91 1.19 4.99 -0.16
C ALA A 91 1.28 6.33 0.59
N SER A 92 2.09 6.38 1.64
CA SER A 92 2.31 7.61 2.43
C SER A 92 3.01 8.71 1.64
N LEU A 93 3.93 8.35 0.75
CA LEU A 93 4.57 9.31 -0.17
C LEU A 93 3.59 9.83 -1.21
N ASN A 94 2.71 8.98 -1.74
CA ASN A 94 1.69 9.39 -2.69
C ASN A 94 0.71 10.38 -2.07
N THR A 95 0.27 10.18 -0.81
CA THR A 95 -0.60 11.17 -0.14
C THR A 95 0.08 12.53 0.05
N LEU A 96 1.41 12.56 0.19
CA LEU A 96 2.19 13.80 0.25
C LEU A 96 2.45 14.44 -1.13
N LEU A 97 2.44 13.64 -2.21
CA LEU A 97 2.69 14.09 -3.58
C LEU A 97 1.42 14.55 -4.30
N GLU A 98 0.27 13.97 -3.96
CA GLU A 98 -1.02 14.42 -4.49
C GLU A 98 -1.24 15.88 -4.08
N PRO A 99 -1.46 16.80 -5.04
CA PRO A 99 -1.88 18.14 -4.70
C PRO A 99 -3.16 18.01 -3.88
N SER A 100 -3.25 18.70 -2.74
CA SER A 100 -4.47 18.69 -1.94
C SER A 100 -5.61 19.33 -2.75
N ASN A 101 -6.30 18.53 -3.57
CA ASN A 101 -7.63 18.83 -4.08
C ASN A 101 -8.69 18.66 -2.97
N VAL A 102 -8.25 18.40 -1.74
CA VAL A 102 -9.08 18.70 -0.59
C VAL A 102 -9.09 20.22 -0.46
N ASN A 103 -10.15 20.84 -0.93
CA ASN A 103 -10.60 22.14 -0.46
C ASN A 103 -10.74 22.06 1.08
N THR A 104 -9.64 22.26 1.82
CA THR A 104 -9.64 22.40 3.28
C THR A 104 -10.12 23.79 3.70
N SER A 105 -10.90 24.46 2.85
CA SER A 105 -11.54 25.73 3.17
C SER A 105 -12.81 25.57 4.03
N GLU A 106 -13.10 24.38 4.55
CA GLU A 106 -14.21 24.13 5.50
C GLU A 106 -13.76 23.62 6.88
N LEU A 107 -12.47 23.70 7.21
CA LEU A 107 -11.98 23.43 8.58
C LEU A 107 -11.51 24.69 9.28
N SER A 108 -12.33 25.73 9.19
CA SER A 108 -12.30 26.86 10.13
C SER A 108 -13.70 27.20 10.58
N ASP A 109 -14.37 26.24 11.23
CA ASP A 109 -15.41 26.53 12.20
C ASP A 109 -15.26 25.58 13.38
N LYS A 110 -14.29 25.90 14.25
CA LYS A 110 -14.37 25.50 15.65
C LYS A 110 -15.64 26.14 16.20
N ASN A 111 -16.54 25.30 16.69
CA ASN A 111 -17.82 25.61 17.36
C ASN A 111 -19.01 25.65 16.40
N ASN A 112 -19.58 24.48 16.10
CA ASN A 112 -21.02 24.18 16.24
C ASN A 112 -21.33 22.80 15.65
N PHE A 113 -21.02 21.73 16.40
CA PHE A 113 -21.70 20.45 16.21
C PHE A 113 -23.14 20.58 16.72
N THR A 114 -23.99 21.28 15.97
CA THR A 114 -25.43 21.15 16.11
C THR A 114 -25.93 20.32 14.95
N ASN A 115 -26.05 19.01 15.20
CA ASN A 115 -26.95 18.07 14.53
C ASN A 115 -27.36 18.46 13.10
N CYS A 116 -26.47 18.22 12.13
CA CYS A 116 -26.90 18.22 10.74
C CYS A 116 -27.76 16.96 10.52
N ASN A 117 -29.06 17.08 10.77
CA ASN A 117 -30.05 16.07 10.43
C ASN A 117 -30.27 16.10 8.92
N VAL A 118 -29.28 15.61 8.17
CA VAL A 118 -29.41 15.39 6.74
C VAL A 118 -30.32 14.17 6.59
N LYS A 119 -31.62 14.40 6.46
CA LYS A 119 -32.55 13.35 6.06
C LYS A 119 -32.26 13.01 4.61
N LEU A 120 -31.78 11.77 4.40
CA LEU A 120 -31.72 11.20 3.06
C LEU A 120 -33.13 11.20 2.45
N PRO A 121 -33.29 11.51 1.15
CA PRO A 121 -34.57 11.38 0.48
C PRO A 121 -35.05 9.94 0.58
N SER A 122 -36.31 9.76 0.95
CA SER A 122 -36.93 8.42 0.99
C SER A 122 -37.05 7.90 -0.43
N ILE A 123 -36.34 6.82 -0.73
CA ILE A 123 -36.48 6.08 -1.97
C ILE A 123 -37.46 4.94 -1.69
N ASN A 124 -38.60 4.93 -2.39
CA ASN A 124 -39.50 3.79 -2.34
C ASN A 124 -38.88 2.67 -3.18
N LEU A 125 -38.55 1.56 -2.53
CA LEU A 125 -38.17 0.35 -3.24
C LEU A 125 -39.41 -0.20 -3.95
N PRO A 126 -39.27 -0.78 -5.15
CA PRO A 126 -40.37 -1.51 -5.78
C PRO A 126 -40.80 -2.66 -4.86
N GLU A 127 -42.09 -2.77 -4.57
CA GLU A 127 -42.63 -3.96 -3.91
C GLU A 127 -42.57 -5.12 -4.90
N PHE A 128 -41.71 -6.10 -4.61
CA PHE A 128 -41.60 -7.30 -5.41
C PHE A 128 -42.46 -8.40 -4.78
N LEU A 129 -43.57 -8.76 -5.43
CA LEU A 129 -44.48 -9.81 -4.92
C LEU A 129 -43.99 -11.22 -5.25
N GLY A 130 -42.77 -11.35 -5.79
CA GLY A 130 -42.16 -12.62 -6.14
C GLY A 130 -42.72 -13.23 -7.43
N GLN A 131 -43.57 -12.51 -8.16
CA GLN A 131 -44.18 -13.04 -9.38
C GLN A 131 -43.21 -12.90 -10.55
N TYR A 132 -43.24 -13.89 -11.44
CA TYR A 132 -42.40 -13.87 -12.64
C TYR A 132 -42.66 -12.66 -13.54
N ILE A 133 -43.88 -12.11 -13.50
CA ILE A 133 -44.27 -10.90 -14.24
C ILE A 133 -43.53 -9.67 -13.71
N ASP A 134 -43.39 -9.53 -12.38
CA ASP A 134 -42.67 -8.43 -11.73
C ASP A 134 -41.19 -8.40 -12.16
N TRP A 135 -40.60 -9.57 -12.44
CA TRP A 135 -39.21 -9.68 -12.92
C TRP A 135 -39.03 -9.19 -14.36
N LEU A 136 -40.01 -9.45 -15.23
CA LEU A 136 -39.99 -9.00 -16.62
C LEU A 136 -40.10 -7.48 -16.72
N GLU A 137 -40.92 -6.87 -15.87
CA GLU A 137 -41.13 -5.43 -15.82
C GLU A 137 -39.90 -4.69 -15.25
N PHE A 138 -39.19 -5.28 -14.28
CA PHE A 138 -37.91 -4.77 -13.81
C PHE A 138 -36.83 -4.77 -14.92
N LYS A 139 -36.80 -5.82 -15.76
CA LYS A 139 -35.86 -5.93 -16.87
C LYS A 139 -36.10 -4.91 -17.98
N SER A 140 -37.37 -4.61 -18.30
CA SER A 140 -37.70 -3.64 -19.34
C SER A 140 -37.36 -2.21 -18.92
N HIS A 141 -37.56 -1.85 -17.65
CA HIS A 141 -37.24 -0.50 -17.13
C HIS A 141 -35.74 -0.22 -16.98
N ASN A 142 -34.90 -1.26 -16.88
CA ASN A 142 -33.45 -1.12 -16.70
C ASN A 142 -32.62 -1.50 -17.94
N SER A 143 -33.29 -1.83 -19.06
CA SER A 143 -32.62 -2.03 -20.34
C SER A 143 -32.52 -0.69 -21.07
N TYR A 144 -31.38 -0.02 -20.88
CA TYR A 144 -31.03 1.19 -21.64
C TYR A 144 -30.92 0.87 -23.14
N HIS A 145 -31.62 1.63 -23.96
CA HIS A 145 -31.22 1.96 -25.33
C HIS A 145 -30.60 3.36 -25.34
#